data_AF-A0A8T4GZ65-F1
#
_entry.id   AF-A0A8T4GZ65-F1
#
_cell.length_a   1.000
_cell.length_b   1.000
_cell.length_c   1.000
_cell.angle_alpha   90.00
_cell.angle_beta   90.00
_cell.angle_gamma   90.00
#
_symmetry.space_group_name_H-M   'P 1'
#
loop_
_entity.id
_entity.type
_entity.pdbx_description
1 polymer ?
#
loop_
_entity_poly.entity_id
_entity_poly.type
_entity_poly.pdbx_seq_one_letter_code
_entity_poly.pdbx_strand_id
1 'polypeptide(L)' 'MSDSEFGLNRELRVRLAFAAVAAILGVGAATFTDVSEWIAFAIVVLLGIVAPRLYLYVE' A
#
# COMPACT_ATOMS: atom_id res chain seq x y z
N MET A 1 -3.23 -6.61 29.49
CA MET A 1 -2.49 -6.52 28.21
C MET A 1 -3.06 -5.35 27.46
N SER A 2 -2.21 -4.38 27.11
CA SER A 2 -2.60 -3.05 26.64
C SER A 2 -3.09 -3.05 25.19
N ASP A 3 -4.27 -2.48 24.94
CA ASP A 3 -4.88 -2.34 23.60
C ASP A 3 -3.96 -1.67 22.56
N SER A 4 -2.96 -0.90 22.99
CA SER A 4 -1.96 -0.25 22.13
C SER A 4 -1.06 -1.24 21.38
N GLU A 5 -0.78 -2.42 21.94
CA GLU A 5 0.10 -3.42 21.32
C GLU A 5 -0.62 -4.13 20.16
N PHE A 6 -1.93 -4.36 20.31
CA PHE A 6 -2.79 -4.89 19.25
C PHE A 6 -3.02 -3.88 18.12
N GLY A 7 -3.23 -2.59 18.46
CA GLY A 7 -3.41 -1.52 17.47
C GLY A 7 -2.19 -1.31 16.58
N LEU A 8 -0.99 -1.29 17.18
CA LEU A 8 0.28 -1.11 16.46
C LEU A 8 0.56 -2.30 15.53
N ASN A 9 0.22 -3.52 15.95
CA ASN A 9 0.34 -4.72 15.11
C ASN A 9 -0.65 -4.71 13.93
N ARG A 10 -1.89 -4.23 14.15
CA ARG A 10 -2.89 -4.07 13.09
C ARG A 10 -2.47 -3.02 12.06
N GLU A 11 -2.04 -1.84 12.51
CA GLU A 11 -1.56 -0.77 11.64
C GLU A 11 -0.36 -1.22 10.79
N LEU A 12 0.61 -1.89 11.42
CA LEU A 12 1.79 -2.40 10.72
C LEU A 12 1.41 -3.45 9.68
N ARG A 13 0.49 -4.37 10.02
CA ARG A 13 -0.01 -5.41 9.12
C ARG A 13 -0.73 -4.83 7.90
N VAL A 14 -1.57 -3.82 8.11
CA VAL A 14 -2.28 -3.11 7.03
C VAL A 14 -1.28 -2.44 6.10
N ARG A 15 -0.31 -1.69 6.64
CA ARG A 15 0.74 -1.04 5.84
C ARG A 15 1.55 -2.05 5.03
N LEU A 16 1.91 -3.18 5.63
CA LEU A 16 2.64 -4.24 4.93
C LEU A 16 1.82 -4.85 3.78
N ALA A 17 0.52 -5.09 4.00
CA ALA A 17 -0.37 -5.63 2.98
C ALA A 17 -0.50 -4.67 1.79
N PHE A 18 -0.73 -3.39 2.06
CA PHE A 18 -0.80 -2.36 1.01
C PHE A 18 0.53 -2.19 0.27
N ALA A 19 1.67 -2.24 0.98
CA ALA A 19 2.98 -2.19 0.37
C ALA A 19 3.23 -3.39 -0.56
N ALA A 20 2.85 -4.60 -0.14
CA ALA A 20 2.97 -5.80 -0.98
C ALA A 20 2.11 -5.70 -2.25
N VAL A 21 0.86 -5.26 -2.12
CA VAL A 21 -0.04 -5.05 -3.26
C VAL A 21 0.50 -3.97 -4.21
N ALA A 22 0.98 -2.85 -3.68
CA ALA A 22 1.57 -1.77 -4.45
C ALA A 22 2.80 -2.24 -5.24
N ALA A 23 3.66 -3.06 -4.64
CA ALA A 23 4.83 -3.62 -5.30
C ALA A 23 4.45 -4.57 -6.45
N ILE A 24 3.49 -5.48 -6.21
CA ILE A 24 3.03 -6.43 -7.23
C ILE A 24 2.40 -5.69 -8.41
N LEU A 25 1.55 -4.70 -8.14
CA LEU A 25 0.88 -3.93 -9.18
C LEU A 25 1.83 -2.98 -9.92
N GLY A 26 2.76 -2.34 -9.20
CA GLY A 26 3.76 -1.46 -9.80
C GLY A 26 4.70 -2.21 -10.74
N VAL A 27 5.23 -3.36 -10.29
CA VAL A 27 6.07 -4.23 -11.13
C VAL A 27 5.26 -4.79 -12.29
N GLY A 28 4.07 -5.33 -12.03
CA GLY A 28 3.21 -5.88 -13.08
C GLY A 28 2.84 -4.88 -14.16
N ALA A 29 2.51 -3.64 -13.79
CA ALA A 29 2.24 -2.57 -14.74
C ALA A 29 3.49 -2.22 -15.57
N ALA A 30 4.66 -2.12 -14.93
CA ALA A 30 5.90 -1.83 -15.64
C ALA A 30 6.31 -2.95 -16.61
N THR A 31 5.99 -4.22 -16.30
CA THR A 31 6.43 -5.36 -17.11
C THR A 31 5.44 -5.82 -18.18
N PHE A 32 4.13 -5.69 -17.93
CA PHE A 32 3.10 -6.28 -18.79
C PHE A 32 2.29 -5.25 -19.58
N THR A 33 2.49 -3.96 -19.35
CA THR A 33 1.72 -2.92 -20.02
C THR A 33 2.63 -1.80 -20.52
N ASP A 34 2.40 -1.35 -21.77
CA ASP A 34 3.09 -0.20 -22.38
C ASP A 34 2.63 1.16 -21.81
N VAL A 35 2.11 1.17 -20.58
CA VAL A 35 1.74 2.42 -19.92
C VAL A 35 2.98 3.18 -19.48
N SER A 36 2.90 4.50 -19.57
CA SER A 36 3.93 5.41 -19.10
C SER A 36 4.37 5.06 -17.67
N GLU A 37 5.68 5.11 -17.42
CA GLU A 37 6.30 4.86 -16.11
C GLU A 37 5.66 5.69 -14.98
N TRP A 38 5.12 6.87 -15.31
CA TRP A 38 4.38 7.73 -14.40
C TRP A 38 3.14 7.06 -13.80
N ILE A 39 2.48 6.16 -14.54
CA ILE A 39 1.30 5.42 -14.07
C ILE A 39 1.72 4.33 -13.09
N ALA A 40 2.77 3.57 -13.38
CA ALA A 40 3.33 2.58 -12.45
C ALA A 40 3.80 3.25 -11.16
N PHE A 41 4.47 4.40 -11.28
CA PHE A 41 4.87 5.21 -10.13
C PHE A 41 3.66 5.70 -9.31
N ALA A 42 2.63 6.22 -9.97
CA ALA A 42 1.41 6.67 -9.30
C ALA A 42 0.72 5.52 -8.54
N ILE A 43 0.66 4.31 -9.11
CA ILE A 43 0.11 3.12 -8.45
C ILE A 43 0.88 2.82 -7.16
N VAL A 44 2.22 2.80 -7.21
CA VAL A 44 3.05 2.52 -6.04
C VAL A 44 2.86 3.56 -4.95
N VAL A 45 2.82 4.85 -5.30
CA VAL A 45 2.65 5.94 -4.33
C VAL A 45 1.26 5.91 -3.71
N LEU A 46 0.21 5.81 -4.54
CA LEU A 46 -1.17 5.84 -4.06
C LEU A 46 -1.47 4.63 -3.20
N LEU A 47 -1.09 3.42 -3.64
CA LEU A 47 -1.41 2.21 -2.88
C LEU A 47 -0.45 1.97 -1.72
N GLY A 48 0.83 2.27 -1.85
CA GLY A 48 1.82 2.01 -0.81
C GLY A 48 1.81 3.03 0.32
N ILE A 49 1.38 4.26 0.05
CA ILE A 49 1.50 5.38 1.01
C ILE A 49 0.14 5.97 1.36
N VAL A 50 -0.66 6.33 0.35
CA VAL A 50 -1.91 7.09 0.57
C VAL A 50 -3.03 6.18 1.06
N ALA A 51 -3.25 5.05 0.38
CA ALA A 51 -4.32 4.10 0.69
C ALA A 51 -4.27 3.54 2.13
N PRO A 52 -3.14 3.05 2.66
CA PRO A 52 -3.10 2.55 4.03
C PRO A 52 -3.34 3.66 5.05
N ARG A 53 -2.91 4.90 4.78
CA ARG A 53 -3.24 6.03 5.66
C ARG A 53 -4.72 6.35 5.65
N LEU A 54 -5.35 6.39 4.48
CA LEU A 54 -6.80 6.63 4.37
C LEU A 54 -7.59 5.51 5.05
N TYR A 55 -7.24 4.25 4.80
CA TYR A 55 -7.90 3.09 5.38
C TYR A 55 -7.88 3.13 6.91
N LEU A 56 -6.73 3.44 7.51
CA LEU A 56 -6.59 3.58 8.97
C LEU A 56 -7.19 4.88 9.55
N TYR A 57 -7.49 5.88 8.71
CA TYR A 57 -8.13 7.12 9.15
C TYR A 57 -9.66 7.02 9.17
N VAL A 58 -10.22 6.18 8.28
CA VAL A 58 -11.67 6.02 8.09
C VAL A 58 -12.24 4.91 8.99
N GLU A 59 -11.41 3.98 9.44
CA GLU A 59 -11.76 2.84 10.29
C GLU A 59 -11.21 2.98 11.72
#